data_AF-A0A2V8MFW1-F1
#
_entry.id   AF-A0A2V8MFW1-F1
#
_cell.length_a   1.000
_cell.length_b   1.000
_cell.length_c   1.000
_cell.angle_alpha   90.00
_cell.angle_beta   90.00
_cell.angle_gamma   90.00
#
_symmetry.space_group_name_H-M   'P 1'
#
loop_
_entity.id
_entity.type
_entity.pdbx_description
1 polymer ?
#
loop_
_entity_poly.entity_id
_entity_poly.type
_entity_poly.pdbx_seq_one_letter_code
_entity_poly.pdbx_strand_id
1 'polypeptide(L)'
;AQRKPEIASRLRIFEVDRPGPQAWKRLRLIELGFGIPEWLRLVPVDFEGGDAWWQRLSAAGFDAVQPTVVASTGVSMYLTKDAITATLRQA
;
A
#
# COMPACT_ATOMS: atom_id res chain seq x y z
N ALA A 1 2.75 -1.82 -9.88
CA ALA A 1 1.79 -2.68 -10.60
C ALA A 1 1.76 -2.45 -12.13
N GLN A 2 2.08 -1.26 -12.64
CA GLN A 2 1.80 -0.87 -14.02
C GLN A 2 2.87 -1.25 -15.04
N ARG A 3 4.15 -1.34 -14.64
CA ARG A 3 5.29 -1.52 -15.57
C ARG A 3 5.45 -2.95 -16.12
N LYS A 4 4.89 -3.95 -15.42
CA LYS A 4 4.97 -5.39 -15.73
C LYS A 4 3.61 -6.06 -15.47
N PRO A 5 2.55 -5.65 -16.19
CA PRO A 5 1.19 -6.10 -15.93
C PRO A 5 1.02 -7.63 -16.03
N GLU A 6 1.81 -8.31 -16.86
CA GLU A 6 1.80 -9.76 -17.04
C GLU A 6 2.24 -10.54 -15.79
N ILE A 7 3.16 -9.98 -15.01
CA ILE A 7 3.57 -10.53 -13.71
C ILE A 7 2.59 -10.05 -12.62
N ALA A 8 2.26 -8.76 -12.64
CA ALA A 8 1.43 -8.14 -11.61
C ALA A 8 0.01 -8.73 -11.53
N SER A 9 -0.58 -9.13 -12.66
CA SER A 9 -1.93 -9.73 -12.71
C SER A 9 -2.02 -11.11 -12.06
N ARG A 10 -0.87 -11.76 -11.80
CA ARG A 10 -0.78 -13.05 -11.09
C ARG A 10 -0.59 -12.90 -9.58
N LEU A 11 -0.49 -11.66 -9.10
CA LEU A 11 -0.26 -11.32 -7.70
C LEU A 11 -1.46 -10.56 -7.16
N ARG A 12 -1.57 -10.47 -5.84
CA ARG A 12 -2.40 -9.45 -5.18
C ARG A 12 -1.48 -8.40 -4.59
N ILE A 13 -1.57 -7.17 -5.10
CA ILE A 13 -0.69 -6.08 -4.74
C ILE A 13 -1.45 -5.10 -3.86
N PHE A 14 -0.91 -4.84 -2.67
CA PHE A 14 -1.37 -3.79 -1.77
C PHE A 14 -0.33 -2.67 -1.76
N GLU A 15 -0.77 -1.44 -1.98
CA GLU A 15 0.06 -0.26 -1.79
C GLU A 15 -0.46 0.51 -0.58
N VAL A 16 0.29 0.49 0.51
CA VAL A 16 -0.02 1.21 1.75
C VAL A 16 0.75 2.53 1.73
N ASP A 17 0.05 3.65 1.63
CA ASP A 17 0.68 4.97 1.44
C ASP A 17 -0.24 6.10 1.93
N ARG A 18 0.29 7.31 2.06
CA ARG A 18 -0.45 8.48 2.53
C ARG A 18 -1.65 8.79 1.63
N PRO A 19 -2.80 9.21 2.21
CA PRO A 19 -4.03 9.46 1.46
C PRO A 19 -3.86 10.45 0.30
N GLY A 20 -3.12 11.55 0.50
CA GLY A 20 -2.92 12.60 -0.50
C GLY A 20 -2.20 12.10 -1.77
N PRO A 21 -0.92 11.66 -1.67
CA PRO A 21 -0.19 11.11 -2.81
C PRO A 21 -0.91 9.94 -3.50
N GLN A 22 -1.55 9.07 -2.72
CA GLN A 22 -2.28 7.92 -3.24
C GLN A 22 -3.54 8.33 -4.03
N ALA A 23 -4.29 9.33 -3.56
CA ALA A 23 -5.44 9.89 -4.27
C ALA A 23 -5.01 10.53 -5.61
N TRP A 24 -3.92 11.30 -5.60
CA TRP A 24 -3.34 11.86 -6.83
C TRP A 24 -2.94 10.76 -7.82
N LYS A 25 -2.25 9.70 -7.35
CA LYS A 25 -1.86 8.55 -8.17
C LYS A 25 -3.07 7.86 -8.78
N ARG A 26 -4.13 7.65 -7.99
CA ARG A 26 -5.38 7.04 -8.47
C ARG A 26 -5.98 7.83 -9.63
N LEU A 27 -6.13 9.14 -9.46
CA LEU A 27 -6.66 10.01 -10.51
C LEU A 27 -5.78 9.94 -11.76
N ARG A 28 -4.46 10.04 -11.59
CA ARG A 28 -3.53 10.02 -12.73
C ARG A 28 -3.55 8.70 -13.51
N LEU A 29 -3.69 7.57 -12.81
CA LEU A 29 -3.84 6.26 -13.46
C LEU A 29 -5.13 6.16 -14.27
N ILE A 30 -6.24 6.71 -13.76
CA ILE A 30 -7.53 6.72 -14.46
C ILE A 30 -7.46 7.61 -15.70
N GLU A 31 -6.95 8.85 -15.57
CA GLU A 31 -6.80 9.80 -16.67
C GLU A 31 -5.97 9.27 -17.83
N LEU A 32 -4.93 8.49 -17.52
CA LEU A 32 -4.03 7.90 -18.51
C LEU A 32 -4.54 6.56 -19.08
N GLY A 33 -5.75 6.13 -18.69
CA GLY A 33 -6.36 4.88 -19.20
C GLY A 33 -5.83 3.59 -18.57
N PHE A 34 -4.97 3.67 -17.54
CA PHE A 34 -4.52 2.48 -16.80
C PHE A 34 -5.60 1.95 -15.86
N GLY A 35 -6.48 2.82 -15.37
CA GLY A 35 -7.46 2.49 -14.34
C GLY A 35 -6.81 1.95 -13.05
N ILE A 36 -7.61 1.30 -12.21
CA ILE A 36 -7.13 0.53 -11.07
C ILE A 36 -7.55 -0.92 -11.28
N PRO A 37 -6.62 -1.81 -11.68
CA PRO A 37 -6.97 -3.20 -11.92
C PRO A 37 -7.33 -3.90 -10.61
N GLU A 38 -8.13 -4.97 -10.70
CA GLU A 38 -8.64 -5.68 -9.52
C GLU A 38 -7.53 -6.23 -8.61
N TRP A 39 -6.39 -6.61 -9.19
CA TRP A 39 -5.22 -7.11 -8.47
C TRP A 39 -4.42 -6.02 -7.73
N LEU A 40 -4.75 -4.74 -7.90
CA LEU A 40 -4.14 -3.61 -7.20
C LEU A 40 -5.12 -3.00 -6.19
N ARG A 41 -4.75 -3.03 -4.91
CA ARG A 41 -5.46 -2.37 -3.82
C ARG A 41 -4.63 -1.20 -3.31
N LEU A 42 -5.17 0.02 -3.44
CA LEU A 42 -4.63 1.22 -2.84
C LEU A 42 -5.20 1.34 -1.42
N VAL A 43 -4.34 1.35 -0.41
CA VAL A 43 -4.71 1.36 1.01
C VAL A 43 -4.20 2.67 1.63
N PRO A 44 -5.07 3.68 1.81
CA PRO A 44 -4.65 4.98 2.31
C PRO A 44 -4.44 4.94 3.83
N VAL A 45 -3.25 5.31 4.29
CA VAL A 45 -2.80 5.27 5.68
C VAL A 45 -1.88 6.45 5.98
N ASP A 46 -2.10 7.17 7.08
CA ASP A 46 -1.10 8.07 7.65
C ASP A 46 -0.38 7.42 8.84
N PHE A 47 0.85 6.96 8.61
CA PHE A 47 1.68 6.32 9.63
C PHE A 47 2.03 7.23 10.81
N GLU A 48 2.08 8.55 10.59
CA GLU A 48 2.35 9.53 11.67
C GLU A 48 1.07 9.90 12.43
N GLY A 49 -0.09 9.83 11.77
CA GLY A 49 -1.38 10.14 12.37
C GLY A 49 -1.92 9.07 13.32
N GLY A 50 -1.19 7.96 13.50
CA GLY A 50 -1.62 6.83 14.33
C GLY A 50 -2.70 5.98 13.70
N ASP A 51 -2.86 6.02 12.36
CA ASP A 51 -3.80 5.15 11.67
C ASP A 51 -3.50 3.67 11.94
N ALA A 52 -4.55 2.87 12.16
CA ALA A 52 -4.45 1.42 12.30
C ALA A 52 -4.21 0.77 10.92
N TRP A 53 -2.99 0.91 10.40
CA TRP A 53 -2.61 0.49 9.05
C TRP A 53 -2.90 -0.99 8.79
N TRP A 54 -2.66 -1.85 9.79
CA TRP A 54 -2.93 -3.29 9.70
C TRP A 54 -4.42 -3.59 9.49
N GLN A 55 -5.30 -2.92 10.24
CA GLN A 55 -6.75 -3.07 10.10
C GLN A 55 -7.23 -2.58 8.72
N ARG A 56 -6.68 -1.46 8.24
CA ARG A 56 -6.98 -0.93 6.89
C ARG A 56 -6.51 -1.88 5.79
N LEU A 57 -5.33 -2.50 5.96
CA LEU A 57 -4.80 -3.51 5.04
C LEU A 57 -5.68 -4.77 5.03
N SER A 58 -6.05 -5.32 6.19
CA SER A 58 -6.97 -6.45 6.29
C SER A 58 -8.34 -6.13 5.68
N ALA A 59 -8.90 -4.95 5.94
CA ALA A 59 -10.17 -4.50 5.36
C ALA A 59 -10.10 -4.35 3.82
N ALA A 60 -8.92 -4.10 3.26
CA ALA A 60 -8.69 -4.09 1.82
C ALA A 60 -8.60 -5.51 1.20
N GLY A 61 -8.71 -6.57 2.02
CA GLY A 61 -8.71 -7.97 1.61
C GLY A 61 -7.35 -8.65 1.69
N PHE A 62 -6.42 -8.13 2.50
CA PHE A 62 -5.16 -8.82 2.78
C PHE A 62 -5.39 -10.06 3.63
N ASP A 63 -4.77 -11.17 3.22
CA ASP A 63 -4.86 -12.46 3.90
C ASP A 63 -3.51 -12.79 4.55
N ALA A 64 -3.45 -12.65 5.88
CA ALA A 64 -2.23 -12.81 6.65
C ALA A 64 -1.73 -14.27 6.71
N VAL A 65 -2.54 -15.26 6.30
CA VAL A 65 -2.08 -16.66 6.26
C VAL A 65 -1.33 -17.01 4.97
N GLN A 66 -1.31 -16.12 3.97
CA GLN A 66 -0.62 -16.37 2.71
C GLN A 66 0.82 -15.86 2.70
N PRO A 67 1.74 -16.59 2.05
CA PRO A 67 3.10 -16.11 1.85
C PRO A 67 3.12 -14.74 1.20
N THR A 68 3.74 -13.78 1.87
CA THR A 68 3.73 -12.36 1.46
C THR A 68 5.15 -11.82 1.41
N VAL A 69 5.45 -11.03 0.38
CA VAL A 69 6.68 -10.24 0.28
C VAL A 69 6.34 -8.79 0.59
N VAL A 70 7.05 -8.21 1.57
CA VAL A 70 6.89 -6.81 1.97
C VAL A 70 8.12 -6.01 1.52
N ALA A 71 7.90 -4.84 0.96
CA ALA A 71 8.97 -3.90 0.59
C ALA A 71 8.65 -2.51 1.15
N SER A 72 9.59 -1.94 1.91
CA SER A 72 9.53 -0.57 2.42
C SER A 72 10.75 0.19 1.93
N THR A 73 10.59 0.95 0.83
CA THR A 73 11.69 1.59 0.13
C THR A 73 11.60 3.10 0.27
N GLY A 74 12.61 3.74 0.86
CA GLY A 74 12.64 5.20 0.95
C GLY A 74 11.59 5.81 1.88
N VAL A 75 11.17 5.07 2.93
CA VAL A 75 10.13 5.53 3.87
C VAL A 75 10.69 5.86 5.25
N SER A 76 11.53 4.97 5.82
CA SER A 76 11.92 5.04 7.24
C SER A 76 12.70 6.30 7.62
N MET A 77 13.38 6.96 6.68
CA MET A 77 14.12 8.20 6.94
C MET A 77 13.22 9.44 7.10
N TYR A 78 11.92 9.32 6.81
CA TYR A 78 10.95 10.42 6.89
C TYR A 78 9.90 10.23 7.97
N LEU A 79 9.97 9.10 8.70
CA LEU A 79 9.05 8.79 9.77
C LEU A 79 9.73 8.95 11.14
N THR A 80 8.93 9.24 12.15
CA THR A 80 9.36 9.18 13.55
C THR A 80 9.73 7.75 13.93
N LYS A 81 10.67 7.60 14.87
CA LYS A 81 11.07 6.29 15.39
C LYS A 81 9.88 5.50 15.93
N ASP A 82 8.93 6.18 16.56
CA ASP A 82 7.73 5.57 17.12
C ASP A 82 6.80 5.06 16.01
N ALA A 83 6.57 5.84 14.95
CA ALA A 83 5.79 5.41 13.79
C ALA A 83 6.42 4.18 13.09
N ILE A 84 7.75 4.18 12.92
CA ILE A 84 8.49 3.03 12.37
C ILE A 84 8.30 1.80 13.25
N THR A 85 8.49 1.95 14.57
CA THR A 85 8.40 0.85 15.52
C THR A 85 6.98 0.29 15.58
N ALA A 86 5.97 1.16 15.61
CA ALA A 86 4.56 0.77 15.59
C ALA A 86 4.20 0.00 14.31
N THR A 87 4.70 0.47 13.15
CA THR A 87 4.46 -0.18 11.86
C THR A 87 5.07 -1.58 11.83
N LEU A 88 6.35 -1.71 12.19
CA LEU A 88 7.07 -2.99 12.11
C LEU A 88 6.63 -4.03 13.15
N ARG A 89 6.08 -3.61 14.30
CA ARG A 89 5.55 -4.54 15.32
C ARG A 89 4.19 -5.14 14.96
N GLN A 90 3.44 -4.49 14.07
CA GLN A 90 2.13 -4.95 13.62
C GLN A 90 2.22 -5.82 12.35
N ALA A 91 3.39 -5.86 11.70
CA ALA A 91 3.67 -6.62 10.50
C ALA A 91 4.07 -8.07 10.78
#